data_AF-A0A368GCB7-F1
#
_entry.id   AF-A0A368GCB7-F1
#
_cell.length_a   1.000
_cell.length_b   1.000
_cell.length_c   1.000
_cell.angle_alpha   90.00
_cell.angle_beta   90.00
_cell.angle_gamma   90.00
#
_symmetry.space_group_name_H-M   'P 1'
#
loop_
_entity.id
_entity.type
_entity.pdbx_description
1 polymer ?
#
loop_
_entity_poly.entity_id
_entity_poly.type
_entity_poly.pdbx_seq_one_letter_code
_entity_poly.pdbx_strand_id
1 'polypeptide(L)'
;MFKALRSVNIFSPSQMDTTKFPNTSSHHILLGESIMLLIILLSMLAGAVDYYQRNVASLGFKGEWYELLMCFSIYQNCCDIFSTDAANKSGQITTLNCIRTVSMLWVIIGHSFAFSMAVVDNPLDIFDLRKTYIGQIFANSYLAVDSFFFIAGVLVAFLKFKDIRRSSTALSIRSWLMFYVHRILRLSPAYYILILFYGFLFTSWLHDMPVLLGPKFAVDSCRENWWINFLYLNNFIDEANMCYLVSWYLATDFQIYIFSPLLILPFALFGACAGFAVAIIFLLISTGNLLL
;
A
#
# COMPACT_ATOMS: atom_id res chain seq x y z
N MET A 1 -9.47 1.04 -20.05
CA MET A 1 -9.92 -0.18 -19.34
C MET A 1 -10.56 -1.25 -20.25
N PHE A 2 -11.40 -0.91 -21.25
CA PHE A 2 -12.04 -1.90 -22.14
C PHE A 2 -11.18 -2.46 -23.32
N LYS A 3 -10.01 -1.89 -23.61
CA LYS A 3 -9.12 -2.37 -24.69
C LYS A 3 -8.22 -3.57 -24.31
N ALA A 4 -8.02 -3.83 -23.02
CA ALA A 4 -7.14 -4.90 -22.54
C ALA A 4 -7.76 -6.32 -22.61
N LEU A 5 -9.05 -6.43 -22.91
CA LEU A 5 -9.78 -7.70 -22.93
C LEU A 5 -9.92 -8.32 -24.32
N ARG A 6 -9.39 -7.69 -25.38
CA ARG A 6 -9.62 -8.12 -26.78
C ARG A 6 -8.49 -8.93 -27.42
N SER A 7 -7.40 -9.21 -26.71
CA SER A 7 -6.20 -9.85 -27.29
C SER A 7 -5.77 -11.15 -26.62
N VAL A 8 -6.66 -11.83 -25.89
CA VAL A 8 -6.35 -13.17 -25.35
C VAL A 8 -6.58 -14.21 -26.45
N ASN A 9 -5.60 -14.36 -27.35
CA ASN A 9 -5.47 -15.56 -28.17
C ASN A 9 -4.96 -16.68 -27.25
N ILE A 10 -5.86 -17.62 -26.97
CA ILE A 10 -5.65 -18.81 -26.14
C ILE A 10 -5.07 -19.91 -27.05
N PHE A 11 -3.94 -20.48 -26.61
CA PHE A 11 -3.21 -21.66 -27.14
C PHE A 11 -2.36 -21.50 -28.43
N SER A 12 -1.03 -21.44 -28.22
CA SER A 12 -0.06 -22.11 -29.09
C SER A 12 1.00 -22.79 -28.20
N PRO A 13 1.15 -24.13 -28.22
CA PRO A 13 1.97 -24.88 -27.27
C PRO A 13 3.44 -25.02 -27.71
N SER A 14 4.07 -23.97 -28.26
CA SER A 14 5.40 -24.13 -28.89
C SER A 14 6.49 -23.15 -28.45
N GLN A 15 6.38 -22.44 -27.32
CA GLN A 15 7.48 -21.63 -26.79
C GLN A 15 7.63 -21.77 -25.28
N MET A 16 7.97 -22.97 -24.81
CA MET A 16 8.63 -23.13 -23.52
C MET A 16 10.09 -23.45 -23.80
N ASP A 17 10.84 -22.41 -24.18
CA ASP A 17 12.28 -22.49 -24.34
C ASP A 17 12.92 -22.43 -22.96
N THR A 18 13.20 -23.59 -22.38
CA THR A 18 13.82 -23.76 -21.05
C THR A 18 15.27 -23.27 -21.01
N THR A 19 15.80 -22.73 -22.11
CA THR A 19 17.17 -22.19 -22.20
C THR A 19 17.28 -20.69 -21.94
N LYS A 20 16.14 -20.00 -21.71
CA LYS A 20 16.06 -18.57 -21.43
C LYS A 20 15.84 -18.22 -19.95
N PHE A 21 16.33 -19.04 -19.02
CA PHE A 21 16.56 -18.54 -17.66
C PHE A 21 17.92 -17.82 -17.67
N PRO A 22 17.96 -16.48 -17.70
CA PRO A 22 19.22 -15.79 -17.68
C PRO A 22 19.87 -16.08 -16.32
N ASN A 23 21.05 -16.68 -16.38
CA ASN A 23 21.95 -16.87 -15.26
C ASN A 23 21.97 -15.56 -14.44
N THR A 24 21.35 -15.62 -13.27
CA THR A 24 21.05 -14.52 -12.36
C THR A 24 22.30 -13.68 -12.05
N SER A 25 22.17 -12.35 -12.03
CA SER A 25 23.05 -11.54 -11.18
C SER A 25 22.64 -11.76 -9.72
N SER A 26 23.06 -12.90 -9.17
CA SER A 26 22.90 -13.37 -7.79
C SER A 26 23.14 -12.29 -6.72
N HIS A 27 23.89 -11.23 -7.06
CA HIS A 27 24.17 -10.08 -6.20
C HIS A 27 22.95 -9.30 -5.71
N HIS A 28 21.91 -9.06 -6.52
CA HIS A 28 20.76 -8.25 -6.07
C HIS A 28 19.85 -9.00 -5.10
N ILE A 29 19.63 -10.29 -5.36
CA ILE A 29 18.85 -11.17 -4.48
C ILE A 29 19.59 -11.34 -3.15
N LEU A 30 20.89 -11.65 -3.20
CA LEU A 30 21.73 -11.77 -2.01
C LEU A 30 21.75 -10.48 -1.18
N LEU A 31 21.77 -9.31 -1.83
CA LEU A 31 21.67 -8.02 -1.16
C LEU A 31 20.32 -7.85 -0.46
N GLY A 32 19.21 -8.17 -1.14
CA GLY A 32 17.87 -8.11 -0.56
C GLY A 32 17.72 -9.04 0.66
N GLU A 33 18.19 -10.28 0.55
CA GLU A 33 18.21 -11.25 1.65
C GLU A 33 19.05 -10.74 2.83
N SER A 34 20.24 -10.21 2.55
CA SER A 34 21.13 -9.66 3.59
C SER A 34 20.49 -8.47 4.33
N ILE A 35 19.80 -7.57 3.60
CA ILE A 35 19.08 -6.43 4.18
C ILE A 35 17.93 -6.92 5.06
N MET A 36 17.14 -7.90 4.60
CA MET A 36 16.03 -8.43 5.39
C MET A 36 16.51 -9.15 6.65
N LEU A 37 17.57 -9.94 6.55
CA LEU A 37 18.20 -10.58 7.70
C LEU A 37 18.71 -9.54 8.70
N LEU A 38 19.33 -8.46 8.24
CA LEU A 38 19.76 -7.35 9.10
C LEU A 38 18.58 -6.71 9.84
N ILE A 39 17.47 -6.45 9.15
CA ILE A 39 16.26 -5.87 9.77
C ILE A 39 15.69 -6.82 10.84
N ILE A 40 15.62 -8.11 10.56
CA ILE A 40 15.15 -9.13 11.50
C ILE A 40 16.06 -9.17 12.73
N LEU A 41 17.38 -9.24 12.53
CA LEU A 41 18.36 -9.28 13.61
C LEU A 41 18.31 -8.01 14.47
N LEU A 42 18.21 -6.83 13.85
CA LEU A 42 18.03 -5.57 14.55
C LEU A 42 16.74 -5.57 15.39
N SER A 43 15.65 -6.10 14.84
CA SER A 43 14.36 -6.13 15.53
C SER A 43 14.35 -7.10 16.71
N MET A 44 15.01 -8.26 16.56
CA MET A 44 15.22 -9.23 17.64
C MET A 44 16.13 -8.65 18.73
N LEU A 45 17.23 -8.00 18.35
CA LEU A 45 18.14 -7.34 19.30
C LEU A 45 17.41 -6.26 20.10
N ALA A 46 16.70 -5.36 19.41
CA ALA A 46 15.91 -4.31 20.05
C ALA A 46 14.84 -4.89 20.98
N GLY A 47 14.15 -5.96 20.55
CA GLY A 47 13.17 -6.66 21.39
C GLY A 47 13.78 -7.32 22.63
N ALA A 48 14.99 -7.90 22.51
CA ALA A 48 15.70 -8.45 23.65
C ALA A 48 16.08 -7.35 24.65
N VAL A 49 16.67 -6.25 24.17
CA VAL A 49 17.04 -5.09 25.01
C VAL A 49 15.82 -4.55 25.75
N ASP A 50 14.71 -4.34 25.05
CA ASP A 50 13.45 -3.85 25.64
C ASP A 50 12.86 -4.82 26.67
N TYR A 51 12.82 -6.12 26.36
CA TYR A 51 12.36 -7.15 27.29
C TYR A 51 13.20 -7.20 28.57
N TYR A 52 14.53 -7.19 28.45
CA TYR A 52 15.44 -7.20 29.59
C TYR A 52 15.30 -5.93 30.44
N GLN A 53 15.17 -4.76 29.81
CA GLN A 53 15.02 -3.48 30.50
C GLN A 53 13.70 -3.38 31.28
N ARG A 54 12.62 -3.97 30.77
CA ARG A 54 11.30 -3.93 31.44
C ARG A 54 11.14 -4.97 32.53
N ASN A 55 11.61 -6.19 32.29
CA ASN A 55 11.25 -7.35 33.12
C ASN A 55 12.38 -7.83 34.05
N VAL A 56 13.64 -7.58 33.72
CA VAL A 56 14.78 -8.19 34.42
C VAL A 56 15.57 -7.14 35.20
N ALA A 57 15.96 -6.05 34.56
CA ALA A 57 16.73 -4.99 35.20
C ALA A 57 16.16 -3.65 34.77
N SER A 58 15.72 -2.82 35.72
CA SER A 58 15.31 -1.44 35.47
C SER A 58 16.52 -0.54 35.14
N LEU A 59 17.32 -0.96 34.15
CA LEU A 59 18.44 -0.20 33.63
C LEU A 59 17.85 1.03 32.93
N GLY A 60 18.14 2.22 33.46
CA GLY A 60 17.63 3.48 32.95
C GLY A 60 18.33 3.94 31.67
N PHE A 61 18.44 3.08 30.64
CA PHE A 61 18.99 3.48 29.35
C PHE A 61 18.11 4.60 28.77
N LYS A 62 18.74 5.74 28.49
CA LYS A 62 18.12 6.94 27.92
C LYS A 62 19.07 7.53 26.90
N GLY A 63 18.51 8.05 25.81
CA GLY A 63 19.26 8.71 24.74
C GLY A 63 18.59 8.54 23.38
N GLU A 64 18.92 9.42 22.45
CA GLU A 64 18.33 9.44 21.10
C GLU A 64 18.54 8.11 20.35
N TRP A 65 19.75 7.54 20.45
CA TRP A 65 20.06 6.23 19.84
C TRP A 65 19.27 5.07 20.45
N TYR A 66 18.98 5.14 21.75
CA TYR A 66 18.14 4.16 22.41
C TYR A 66 16.69 4.28 21.91
N GLU A 67 16.14 5.49 21.81
CA GLU A 67 14.79 5.72 21.26
C GLU A 67 14.68 5.22 19.81
N LEU A 68 15.70 5.50 18.99
CA LEU A 68 15.78 4.98 17.62
C LEU A 68 15.83 3.44 17.57
N LEU A 69 16.58 2.81 18.46
CA LEU A 69 16.63 1.35 18.57
C LEU A 69 15.25 0.78 18.99
N MET A 70 14.56 1.43 19.92
CA MET A 70 13.24 1.00 20.40
C MET A 70 12.16 1.03 19.31
N CYS A 71 12.30 1.85 18.27
CA CYS A 71 11.43 1.78 17.09
C CYS A 71 11.42 0.39 16.43
N PHE A 72 12.51 -0.36 16.55
CA PHE A 72 12.65 -1.72 16.01
C PHE A 72 12.29 -2.80 17.04
N SER A 73 11.94 -2.47 18.29
CA SER A 73 11.60 -3.48 19.30
C SER A 73 10.39 -4.29 18.88
N ILE A 74 10.60 -5.56 18.52
CA ILE A 74 9.50 -6.46 18.19
C ILE A 74 8.58 -6.70 19.39
N TYR A 75 9.13 -6.69 20.61
CA TYR A 75 8.37 -6.90 21.84
C TYR A 75 7.34 -5.78 22.05
N GLN A 76 7.79 -4.52 22.12
CA GLN A 76 6.90 -3.36 22.28
C GLN A 76 5.93 -3.24 21.11
N ASN A 77 6.42 -3.36 19.87
CA ASN A 77 5.56 -3.23 18.69
C ASN A 77 4.47 -4.31 18.66
N CYS A 78 4.77 -5.55 19.06
CA CYS A 78 3.75 -6.59 19.21
C CYS A 78 2.74 -6.26 20.30
N CYS A 79 3.18 -5.83 21.49
CA CYS A 79 2.27 -5.39 22.55
C CYS A 79 1.36 -4.23 22.08
N ASP A 80 1.91 -3.28 21.32
CA ASP A 80 1.15 -2.14 20.79
C ASP A 80 0.14 -2.56 19.70
N ILE A 81 0.48 -3.54 18.86
CA ILE A 81 -0.44 -4.08 17.84
C ILE A 81 -1.66 -4.75 18.50
N PHE A 82 -1.45 -5.46 19.60
CA PHE A 82 -2.53 -6.16 20.32
C PHE A 82 -3.21 -5.30 21.39
N SER A 83 -2.69 -4.10 21.69
CA SER A 83 -3.32 -3.19 22.64
C SER A 83 -4.59 -2.55 22.06
N THR A 84 -5.66 -2.58 22.85
CA THR A 84 -6.90 -1.86 22.56
C THR A 84 -6.95 -0.46 23.15
N ASP A 85 -5.92 -0.04 23.89
CA ASP A 85 -5.90 1.27 24.57
C ASP A 85 -5.97 2.43 23.57
N ALA A 86 -5.42 2.21 22.38
CA ALA A 86 -5.47 3.16 21.29
C ALA A 86 -6.90 3.48 20.81
N ALA A 87 -7.86 2.58 21.02
CA ALA A 87 -9.25 2.78 20.61
C ALA A 87 -9.96 3.88 21.43
N ASN A 88 -9.46 4.16 22.64
CA ASN A 88 -10.04 5.14 23.56
C ASN A 88 -9.34 6.50 23.54
N LYS A 89 -8.38 6.73 22.62
CA LYS A 89 -7.64 8.00 22.56
C LYS A 89 -8.55 9.16 22.17
N SER A 90 -8.52 10.23 22.96
CA SER A 90 -9.29 11.45 22.72
C SER A 90 -8.98 12.04 21.34
N GLY A 91 -10.01 12.34 20.55
CA GLY A 91 -9.87 12.93 19.22
C GLY A 91 -9.79 11.93 18.06
N GLN A 92 -9.95 10.63 18.31
CA GLN A 92 -10.23 9.66 17.26
C GLN A 92 -11.70 9.67 16.84
N ILE A 93 -11.94 9.48 15.55
CA ILE A 93 -13.28 9.27 14.99
C ILE A 93 -13.50 7.75 14.92
N THR A 94 -14.00 7.16 16.00
CA THR A 94 -14.10 5.71 16.21
C THR A 94 -14.93 5.00 15.14
N THR A 95 -15.97 5.64 14.60
CA THR A 95 -16.79 5.10 13.51
C THR A 95 -15.98 4.81 12.24
N LEU A 96 -14.91 5.56 11.97
CA LEU A 96 -14.03 5.30 10.82
C LEU A 96 -13.27 3.98 10.97
N ASN A 97 -12.99 3.54 12.20
CA ASN A 97 -12.32 2.25 12.42
C ASN A 97 -13.24 1.08 12.00
N CYS A 98 -14.55 1.17 12.24
CA CYS A 98 -15.50 0.16 11.77
C CYS A 98 -15.51 0.07 10.23
N ILE A 99 -15.58 1.21 9.54
CA ILE A 99 -15.52 1.24 8.07
C ILE A 99 -14.22 0.62 7.58
N ARG A 100 -13.06 0.98 8.15
CA ARG A 100 -11.77 0.38 7.80
C ARG A 100 -11.76 -1.14 7.95
N THR A 101 -12.31 -1.66 9.05
CA THR A 101 -12.35 -3.10 9.30
C THR A 101 -13.20 -3.82 8.25
N VAL A 102 -14.40 -3.32 7.97
CA VAL A 102 -15.29 -3.92 6.95
C VAL A 102 -14.66 -3.84 5.57
N SER A 103 -14.11 -2.68 5.18
CA SER A 103 -13.43 -2.51 3.90
C SER A 103 -12.20 -3.41 3.79
N MET A 104 -11.42 -3.59 4.86
CA MET A 104 -10.25 -4.48 4.87
C MET A 104 -10.65 -5.93 4.62
N LEU A 105 -11.68 -6.41 5.33
CA LEU A 105 -12.21 -7.76 5.12
C LEU A 105 -12.69 -7.95 3.69
N TRP A 106 -13.37 -6.95 3.12
CA TRP A 106 -13.84 -7.00 1.73
C TRP A 106 -12.69 -7.06 0.72
N VAL A 107 -11.60 -6.30 0.94
CA VAL A 107 -10.38 -6.36 0.13
C VAL A 107 -9.72 -7.74 0.22
N ILE A 108 -9.60 -8.31 1.44
CA ILE A 108 -9.02 -9.65 1.65
C ILE A 108 -9.82 -10.72 0.90
N ILE A 109 -11.14 -10.68 1.02
CA ILE A 109 -12.04 -11.61 0.31
C ILE A 109 -11.88 -11.46 -1.20
N GLY A 110 -11.84 -10.21 -1.69
CA GLY A 110 -11.64 -9.89 -3.10
C GLY A 110 -10.34 -10.44 -3.69
N HIS A 111 -9.22 -10.22 -3.01
CA HIS A 111 -7.93 -10.77 -3.44
C HIS A 111 -7.92 -12.29 -3.36
N SER A 112 -8.49 -12.89 -2.31
CA SER A 112 -8.60 -14.35 -2.19
C SER A 112 -9.40 -14.95 -3.34
N PHE A 113 -10.51 -14.30 -3.72
CA PHE A 113 -11.33 -14.68 -4.87
C PHE A 113 -10.57 -14.51 -6.19
N ALA A 114 -9.82 -13.42 -6.35
CA ALA A 114 -9.01 -13.17 -7.54
C ALA A 114 -7.90 -14.23 -7.72
N PHE A 115 -7.21 -14.61 -6.63
CA PHE A 115 -6.22 -15.68 -6.65
C PHE A 115 -6.85 -17.06 -6.90
N SER A 116 -8.08 -17.29 -6.42
CA SER A 116 -8.81 -18.55 -6.67
C SER A 116 -8.97 -18.80 -8.17
N MET A 117 -9.15 -17.77 -9.00
CA MET A 117 -9.23 -17.91 -10.47
C MET A 117 -7.99 -18.56 -11.11
N ALA A 118 -6.83 -18.50 -10.44
CA ALA A 118 -5.59 -19.09 -10.93
C ALA A 118 -5.38 -20.54 -10.48
N VAL A 119 -6.19 -21.06 -9.55
CA VAL A 119 -5.98 -22.38 -8.91
C VAL A 119 -7.18 -23.32 -8.97
N VAL A 120 -8.35 -22.85 -9.40
CA VAL A 120 -9.55 -23.69 -9.52
C VAL A 120 -9.44 -24.72 -10.65
N ASP A 121 -9.93 -25.93 -10.40
CA ASP A 121 -9.95 -27.02 -11.39
C ASP A 121 -10.82 -26.69 -12.61
N ASN A 122 -11.95 -26.01 -12.38
CA ASN A 122 -12.87 -25.57 -13.43
C ASN A 122 -13.13 -24.05 -13.35
N PRO A 123 -12.42 -23.24 -14.15
CA PRO A 123 -12.61 -21.79 -14.19
C PRO A 123 -14.03 -21.35 -14.57
N LEU A 124 -14.80 -22.18 -15.28
CA LEU A 124 -16.18 -21.86 -15.69
C LEU A 124 -17.11 -21.68 -14.48
N ASP A 125 -16.88 -22.42 -13.40
CA ASP A 125 -17.70 -22.31 -12.18
C ASP A 125 -17.54 -20.93 -11.53
N ILE A 126 -16.33 -20.35 -11.61
CA ILE A 126 -16.10 -18.97 -11.13
C ILE A 126 -16.81 -17.95 -12.03
N PHE A 127 -16.81 -18.15 -13.36
CA PHE A 127 -17.55 -17.28 -14.27
C PHE A 127 -19.06 -17.31 -14.01
N ASP A 128 -19.61 -18.47 -13.66
CA ASP A 128 -21.02 -18.59 -13.30
C ASP A 128 -21.32 -17.97 -11.93
N LEU A 129 -20.45 -18.17 -10.94
CA LEU A 129 -20.57 -17.50 -9.65
C LEU A 129 -20.58 -15.97 -9.80
N ARG A 130 -19.74 -15.41 -10.69
CA ARG A 130 -19.73 -13.96 -10.99
C ARG A 130 -21.06 -13.45 -11.55
N LYS A 131 -21.94 -14.28 -12.10
CA LYS A 131 -23.27 -13.85 -12.57
C LYS A 131 -24.27 -13.66 -11.42
N THR A 132 -23.98 -14.20 -10.24
CA THR A 132 -24.83 -14.08 -9.05
C THR A 132 -24.57 -12.79 -8.28
N TYR A 133 -25.54 -12.34 -7.47
CA TYR A 133 -25.37 -11.17 -6.60
C TYR A 133 -24.19 -11.31 -5.62
N ILE A 134 -24.00 -12.50 -5.05
CA ILE A 134 -22.89 -12.76 -4.11
C ILE A 134 -21.55 -12.71 -4.85
N GLY A 135 -21.46 -13.34 -6.03
CA GLY A 135 -20.24 -13.27 -6.84
C GLY A 135 -19.90 -11.86 -7.32
N GLN A 136 -20.90 -10.99 -7.50
CA GLN A 136 -20.67 -9.57 -7.80
C GLN A 136 -20.04 -8.81 -6.62
N ILE A 137 -20.36 -9.16 -5.38
CA ILE A 137 -19.70 -8.57 -4.19
C ILE A 137 -18.21 -8.90 -4.21
N PHE A 138 -17.84 -10.14 -4.54
CA PHE A 138 -16.44 -10.55 -4.61
C PHE A 138 -15.71 -9.97 -5.83
N ALA A 139 -16.36 -9.99 -7.00
CA ALA A 139 -15.76 -9.52 -8.24
C ALA A 139 -15.51 -7.99 -8.25
N ASN A 140 -16.31 -7.22 -7.52
CA ASN A 140 -16.18 -5.76 -7.44
C ASN A 140 -15.57 -5.29 -6.12
N SER A 141 -14.73 -6.11 -5.49
CA SER A 141 -14.05 -5.77 -4.23
C SER A 141 -13.16 -4.53 -4.30
N TYR A 142 -12.77 -4.08 -5.50
CA TYR A 142 -12.02 -2.83 -5.67
C TYR A 142 -12.79 -1.62 -5.15
N LEU A 143 -14.13 -1.66 -5.11
CA LEU A 143 -14.97 -0.60 -4.51
C LEU A 143 -14.73 -0.44 -3.00
N ALA A 144 -14.25 -1.48 -2.32
CA ALA A 144 -13.84 -1.39 -0.92
C ALA A 144 -12.70 -0.37 -0.72
N VAL A 145 -11.85 -0.22 -1.74
CA VAL A 145 -10.70 0.68 -1.72
C VAL A 145 -11.13 2.15 -1.69
N ASP A 146 -12.24 2.49 -2.33
CA ASP A 146 -12.80 3.84 -2.34
C ASP A 146 -13.15 4.33 -0.93
N SER A 147 -13.55 3.41 -0.04
CA SER A 147 -13.79 3.72 1.37
C SER A 147 -12.51 4.20 2.06
N PHE A 148 -11.37 3.60 1.75
CA PHE A 148 -10.09 4.05 2.31
C PHE A 148 -9.66 5.40 1.75
N PHE A 149 -9.82 5.64 0.44
CA PHE A 149 -9.53 6.95 -0.15
C PHE A 149 -10.42 8.05 0.44
N PHE A 150 -11.71 7.77 0.64
CA PHE A 150 -12.63 8.69 1.29
C PHE A 150 -12.18 9.02 2.72
N ILE A 151 -11.86 8.00 3.52
CA ILE A 151 -11.38 8.18 4.89
C ILE A 151 -10.07 8.98 4.93
N ALA A 152 -9.14 8.71 4.01
CA ALA A 152 -7.89 9.45 3.89
C ALA A 152 -8.15 10.92 3.60
N GLY A 153 -9.01 11.23 2.62
CA GLY A 153 -9.41 12.60 2.27
C GLY A 153 -10.08 13.34 3.44
N VAL A 154 -11.04 12.70 4.11
CA VAL A 154 -11.72 13.27 5.29
C VAL A 154 -10.72 13.59 6.39
N LEU A 155 -9.80 12.67 6.70
CA LEU A 155 -8.82 12.87 7.77
C LEU A 155 -7.83 13.97 7.43
N VAL A 156 -7.33 14.01 6.18
CA VAL A 156 -6.41 15.04 5.70
C VAL A 156 -7.07 16.42 5.79
N ALA A 157 -8.28 16.57 5.26
CA ALA A 157 -9.02 17.82 5.34
C ALA A 157 -9.29 18.22 6.79
N PHE A 158 -9.82 17.31 7.62
CA PHE A 158 -10.16 17.57 9.02
C PHE A 158 -8.94 18.05 9.83
N LEU A 159 -7.82 17.33 9.74
CA LEU A 159 -6.60 17.69 10.45
C LEU A 159 -6.04 19.01 9.93
N LYS A 160 -6.03 19.22 8.62
CA LYS A 160 -5.40 20.43 8.07
C LYS A 160 -6.20 21.70 8.32
N PHE A 161 -7.54 21.64 8.22
CA PHE A 161 -8.38 22.76 8.64
C PHE A 161 -8.31 23.00 10.15
N LYS A 162 -8.12 21.95 10.97
CA LYS A 162 -7.88 22.11 12.41
C LYS A 162 -6.57 22.86 12.68
N ASP A 163 -5.50 22.53 11.96
CA ASP A 163 -4.20 23.22 12.08
C ASP A 163 -4.30 24.69 11.63
N ILE A 164 -4.95 24.95 10.49
CA ILE A 164 -5.15 26.30 9.95
C ILE A 164 -5.95 27.17 10.91
N ARG A 165 -7.00 26.63 11.53
CA ARG A 165 -7.79 27.34 12.54
C ARG A 165 -6.98 27.65 13.80
N ARG A 166 -6.00 26.80 14.16
CA ARG A 166 -5.15 27.01 15.33
C ARG A 166 -4.07 28.06 15.07
N SER A 167 -3.49 28.08 13.86
CA SER A 167 -2.45 29.04 13.50
C SER A 167 -2.40 29.26 11.99
N SER A 168 -2.32 30.53 11.58
CA SER A 168 -2.09 30.91 10.18
C SER A 168 -0.74 30.41 9.64
N THR A 169 0.22 30.09 10.51
CA THR A 169 1.50 29.46 10.11
C THR A 169 1.31 28.09 9.46
N ALA A 170 0.16 27.44 9.65
CA ALA A 170 -0.17 26.19 8.99
C ALA A 170 -0.31 26.33 7.46
N LEU A 171 -0.50 27.55 6.94
CA LEU A 171 -0.50 27.86 5.51
C LEU A 171 0.91 28.10 4.94
N SER A 172 1.94 28.18 5.78
CA SER A 172 3.32 28.41 5.34
C SER A 172 3.84 27.28 4.45
N ILE A 173 4.75 27.61 3.54
CA ILE A 173 5.42 26.63 2.67
C ILE A 173 6.10 25.53 3.51
N ARG A 174 6.71 25.90 4.65
CA ARG A 174 7.33 24.93 5.57
C ARG A 174 6.32 23.93 6.13
N SER A 175 5.11 24.37 6.51
CA SER A 175 4.04 23.49 6.99
C SER A 175 3.62 22.48 5.92
N TRP A 176 3.53 22.90 4.66
CA TRP A 176 3.21 22.01 3.54
C TRP A 176 4.36 21.05 3.19
N LEU A 177 5.62 21.50 3.28
CA LEU A 177 6.77 20.59 3.13
C LEU A 177 6.78 19.52 4.22
N MET A 178 6.59 19.92 5.48
CA MET A 178 6.50 18.97 6.60
C MET A 178 5.32 18.01 6.46
N PHE A 179 4.19 18.47 5.90
CA PHE A 179 3.03 17.63 5.61
C PHE A 179 3.37 16.46 4.66
N TYR A 180 4.23 16.66 3.66
CA TYR A 180 4.70 15.56 2.81
C TYR A 180 5.74 14.67 3.51
N VAL A 181 6.72 15.29 4.18
CA VAL A 181 7.78 14.56 4.89
C VAL A 181 7.19 13.61 5.95
N HIS A 182 6.27 14.09 6.78
CA HIS A 182 5.62 13.26 7.79
C HIS A 182 4.89 12.05 7.19
N ARG A 183 4.27 12.22 6.02
CA ARG A 183 3.58 11.10 5.37
C ARG A 183 4.55 10.09 4.77
N ILE A 184 5.60 10.55 4.10
CA ILE A 184 6.64 9.67 3.55
C ILE A 184 7.28 8.87 4.69
N LEU A 185 7.66 9.51 5.79
CA LEU A 185 8.27 8.83 6.95
C LEU A 185 7.31 7.85 7.64
N ARG A 186 6.00 8.13 7.62
CA ARG A 186 5.00 7.25 8.23
C ARG A 186 4.72 6.00 7.41
N LEU A 187 4.67 6.12 6.09
CA LEU A 187 4.14 5.08 5.20
C LEU A 187 5.22 4.31 4.46
N SER A 188 6.23 5.03 3.97
CA SER A 188 7.22 4.48 3.04
C SER A 188 8.14 3.43 3.65
N PRO A 189 8.58 3.50 4.94
CA PRO A 189 9.44 2.46 5.50
C PRO A 189 8.81 1.06 5.44
N ALA A 190 7.56 0.93 5.89
CA ALA A 190 6.84 -0.35 5.85
C ALA A 190 6.59 -0.80 4.41
N TYR A 191 6.23 0.12 3.53
CA TYR A 191 6.02 -0.18 2.12
C TYR A 191 7.30 -0.67 1.42
N TYR A 192 8.43 -0.04 1.70
CA TYR A 192 9.70 -0.42 1.09
C TYR A 192 10.16 -1.79 1.57
N ILE A 193 10.01 -2.09 2.86
CA ILE A 193 10.27 -3.42 3.40
C ILE A 193 9.39 -4.48 2.71
N LEU A 194 8.11 -4.16 2.44
CA LEU A 194 7.21 -5.08 1.73
C LEU A 194 7.65 -5.31 0.28
N ILE A 195 8.04 -4.26 -0.45
CA ILE A 195 8.54 -4.40 -1.83
C ILE A 195 9.85 -5.20 -1.85
N LEU A 196 10.75 -4.96 -0.89
CA LEU A 196 11.98 -5.73 -0.76
C LEU A 196 11.69 -7.21 -0.48
N PHE A 197 10.80 -7.48 0.49
CA PHE A 197 10.35 -8.83 0.81
C PHE A 197 9.73 -9.53 -0.40
N TYR A 198 8.79 -8.87 -1.08
CA TYR A 198 8.09 -9.46 -2.22
C TYR A 198 9.05 -9.71 -3.40
N GLY A 199 9.81 -8.70 -3.80
CA GLY A 199 10.63 -8.74 -5.01
C GLY A 199 11.89 -9.58 -4.90
N PHE A 200 12.49 -9.71 -3.70
CA PHE A 200 13.77 -10.40 -3.52
C PHE A 200 13.68 -11.71 -2.73
N LEU A 201 12.67 -11.91 -1.87
CA LEU A 201 12.55 -13.13 -1.06
C LEU A 201 11.38 -13.99 -1.54
N PHE A 202 10.18 -13.42 -1.58
CA PHE A 202 8.96 -14.17 -1.87
C PHE A 202 8.99 -14.82 -3.26
N THR A 203 9.36 -14.06 -4.29
CA THR A 203 9.49 -14.56 -5.68
C THR A 203 10.60 -15.61 -5.82
N SER A 204 11.71 -15.45 -5.10
CA SER A 204 12.83 -16.39 -5.14
C SER A 204 12.54 -17.70 -4.41
N TRP A 205 11.87 -17.66 -3.26
CA TRP A 205 11.57 -18.86 -2.47
C TRP A 205 10.40 -19.68 -3.03
N LEU A 206 9.48 -19.04 -3.74
CA LEU A 206 8.28 -19.69 -4.28
C LEU A 206 8.34 -19.91 -5.79
N HIS A 207 9.51 -19.73 -6.42
CA HIS A 207 9.70 -19.87 -7.86
C HIS A 207 9.13 -21.19 -8.43
N ASP A 208 9.25 -22.29 -7.69
CA ASP A 208 8.84 -23.62 -8.13
C ASP A 208 7.39 -24.00 -7.76
N MET A 209 6.62 -23.06 -7.20
CA MET A 209 5.21 -23.33 -6.85
C MET A 209 4.35 -23.43 -8.11
N PRO A 210 3.49 -24.47 -8.26
CA PRO A 210 2.67 -24.68 -9.45
C PRO A 210 1.84 -23.47 -9.89
N VAL A 211 1.33 -22.68 -8.93
CA VAL A 211 0.54 -21.47 -9.19
C VAL A 211 1.39 -20.33 -9.79
N LEU A 212 2.70 -20.32 -9.54
CA LEU A 212 3.66 -19.31 -10.03
C LEU A 212 4.36 -19.72 -11.33
N LEU A 213 4.08 -20.92 -11.85
CA LEU A 213 4.58 -21.37 -13.17
C LEU A 213 3.77 -20.82 -14.35
N GLY A 214 2.65 -20.13 -14.08
CA GLY A 214 1.81 -19.53 -15.11
C GLY A 214 2.53 -18.39 -15.85
N PRO A 215 2.19 -18.11 -17.11
CA PRO A 215 2.86 -17.08 -17.94
C PRO A 215 2.80 -15.66 -17.35
N LYS A 216 1.84 -15.39 -16.44
CA LYS A 216 1.73 -14.12 -15.71
C LYS A 216 2.79 -13.94 -14.62
N PHE A 217 3.33 -15.03 -14.10
CA PHE A 217 4.36 -15.04 -13.05
C PHE A 217 5.73 -15.46 -13.59
N ALA A 218 5.79 -15.90 -14.85
CA ALA A 218 7.02 -16.27 -15.54
C ALA A 218 7.94 -15.08 -15.88
N VAL A 219 7.41 -13.85 -15.85
CA VAL A 219 8.19 -12.63 -16.08
C VAL A 219 8.56 -12.02 -14.74
N ASP A 220 9.87 -11.88 -14.47
CA ASP A 220 10.37 -11.17 -13.30
C ASP A 220 10.26 -9.65 -13.48
N SER A 221 9.02 -9.15 -13.43
CA SER A 221 8.72 -7.72 -13.53
C SER A 221 9.34 -6.92 -12.38
N CYS A 222 9.59 -7.56 -11.23
CA CYS A 222 10.22 -6.89 -10.09
C CYS A 222 11.66 -6.49 -10.37
N ARG A 223 12.43 -7.31 -11.08
CA ARG A 223 13.82 -7.01 -11.44
C ARG A 223 13.99 -5.68 -12.17
N GLU A 224 13.08 -5.37 -13.08
CA GLU A 224 13.15 -4.16 -13.90
C GLU A 224 12.43 -2.97 -13.25
N ASN A 225 11.33 -3.22 -12.54
CA ASN A 225 10.39 -2.18 -12.11
C ASN A 225 10.32 -1.95 -10.58
N TRP A 226 11.20 -2.53 -9.77
CA TRP A 226 11.21 -2.31 -8.31
C TRP A 226 11.37 -0.83 -7.94
N TRP A 227 12.24 -0.09 -8.64
CA TRP A 227 12.55 1.31 -8.34
C TRP A 227 11.35 2.24 -8.59
N ILE A 228 10.47 1.88 -9.53
CA ILE A 228 9.25 2.63 -9.85
C ILE A 228 8.31 2.63 -8.64
N ASN A 229 8.26 1.52 -7.90
CA ASN A 229 7.44 1.37 -6.69
C ASN A 229 7.95 2.30 -5.57
N PHE A 230 9.26 2.47 -5.40
CA PHE A 230 9.82 3.41 -4.42
C PHE A 230 9.50 4.88 -4.71
N LEU A 231 9.22 5.22 -5.96
CA LEU A 231 8.78 6.56 -6.34
C LEU A 231 7.26 6.73 -6.35
N TYR A 232 6.49 5.67 -6.04
CA TYR A 232 5.02 5.65 -6.16
C TYR A 232 4.54 5.98 -7.59
N LEU A 233 5.32 5.60 -8.61
CA LEU A 233 5.03 5.88 -10.03
C LEU A 233 4.50 4.66 -10.80
N ASN A 234 4.27 3.54 -10.12
CA ASN A 234 3.91 2.26 -10.74
C ASN A 234 2.55 2.28 -11.43
N ASN A 235 1.69 3.25 -11.12
CA ASN A 235 0.42 3.46 -11.82
C ASN A 235 0.58 4.19 -13.17
N PHE A 236 1.73 4.82 -13.42
CA PHE A 236 1.95 5.62 -14.64
C PHE A 236 3.01 5.02 -15.55
N ILE A 237 4.00 4.34 -14.97
CA ILE A 237 5.10 3.73 -15.70
C ILE A 237 4.92 2.21 -15.67
N ASP A 238 4.80 1.63 -16.86
CA ASP A 238 4.73 0.18 -17.08
C ASP A 238 3.69 -0.54 -16.20
N GLU A 239 2.46 -0.02 -16.20
CA GLU A 239 1.31 -0.52 -15.42
C GLU A 239 1.07 -2.03 -15.62
N ALA A 240 1.36 -2.56 -16.81
CA ALA A 240 1.16 -3.96 -17.14
C ALA A 240 2.13 -4.90 -16.39
N ASN A 241 3.32 -4.39 -16.03
CA ASN A 241 4.40 -5.16 -15.42
C ASN A 241 4.81 -4.56 -14.06
N MET A 242 3.84 -4.26 -13.20
CA MET A 242 4.14 -3.81 -11.83
C MET A 242 4.85 -4.91 -11.04
N CYS A 243 5.89 -4.54 -10.27
CA CYS A 243 6.55 -5.49 -9.36
C CYS A 243 5.55 -6.11 -8.37
N TYR A 244 4.81 -5.29 -7.61
CA TYR A 244 3.83 -5.77 -6.66
C TYR A 244 2.46 -5.20 -6.99
N LEU A 245 1.57 -5.99 -7.59
CA LEU A 245 0.29 -5.49 -8.08
C LEU A 245 -0.47 -4.68 -7.03
N VAL A 246 -0.61 -5.21 -5.81
CA VAL A 246 -1.40 -4.58 -4.72
C VAL A 246 -0.83 -3.21 -4.29
N SER A 247 0.42 -2.87 -4.65
CA SER A 247 1.00 -1.54 -4.38
C SER A 247 0.31 -0.40 -5.12
N TRP A 248 -0.46 -0.69 -6.18
CA TRP A 248 -1.20 0.31 -6.95
C TRP A 248 -2.02 1.24 -6.06
N TYR A 249 -2.65 0.68 -5.01
CA TYR A 249 -3.48 1.41 -4.06
C TYR A 249 -2.67 2.48 -3.33
N LEU A 250 -1.48 2.12 -2.86
CA LEU A 250 -0.63 3.00 -2.08
C LEU A 250 -0.05 4.12 -2.94
N ALA A 251 0.30 3.80 -4.19
CA ALA A 251 0.70 4.79 -5.18
C ALA A 251 -0.43 5.78 -5.47
N THR A 252 -1.66 5.30 -5.67
CA THR A 252 -2.83 6.16 -5.86
C THR A 252 -3.08 7.06 -4.64
N ASP A 253 -3.04 6.51 -3.42
CA ASP A 253 -3.18 7.27 -2.17
C ASP A 253 -2.10 8.36 -2.06
N PHE A 254 -0.85 8.04 -2.46
CA PHE A 254 0.23 9.02 -2.49
C PHE A 254 -0.01 10.13 -3.50
N GLN A 255 -0.38 9.77 -4.73
CA GLN A 255 -0.65 10.69 -5.82
C GLN A 255 -1.81 11.65 -5.49
N ILE A 256 -2.94 11.14 -4.99
CA ILE A 256 -4.09 11.97 -4.59
C ILE A 256 -3.70 12.96 -3.47
N TYR A 257 -2.87 12.52 -2.52
CA TYR A 257 -2.42 13.39 -1.44
C TYR A 257 -1.51 14.53 -1.90
N ILE A 258 -0.69 14.33 -2.93
CA ILE A 258 0.10 15.41 -3.55
C ILE A 258 -0.83 16.51 -4.07
N PHE A 259 -1.99 16.15 -4.60
CA PHE A 259 -2.99 17.10 -5.08
C PHE A 259 -3.91 17.67 -3.99
N SER A 260 -3.85 17.16 -2.76
CA SER A 260 -4.69 17.65 -1.65
C SER A 260 -4.61 19.17 -1.38
N PRO A 261 -3.47 19.88 -1.53
CA PRO A 261 -3.44 21.33 -1.34
C PRO A 261 -4.28 22.07 -2.39
N LEU A 262 -4.40 21.54 -3.61
CA LEU A 262 -5.21 22.18 -4.66
C LEU A 262 -6.69 22.21 -4.28
N LEU A 263 -7.14 21.26 -3.46
CA LEU A 263 -8.48 21.26 -2.90
C LEU A 263 -8.54 22.08 -1.61
N ILE A 264 -7.57 21.98 -0.71
CA ILE A 264 -7.65 22.63 0.62
C ILE A 264 -7.40 24.14 0.56
N LEU A 265 -6.43 24.61 -0.23
CA LEU A 265 -6.04 26.02 -0.27
C LEU A 265 -7.16 26.95 -0.75
N PRO A 266 -7.95 26.61 -1.78
CA PRO A 266 -9.08 27.46 -2.18
C PRO A 266 -10.11 27.68 -1.08
N PHE A 267 -10.47 26.63 -0.33
CA PHE A 267 -11.35 26.76 0.84
C PHE A 267 -10.73 27.63 1.93
N ALA A 268 -9.43 27.47 2.18
CA ALA A 268 -8.75 28.17 3.26
C ALA A 268 -8.47 29.66 2.97
N LEU A 269 -8.18 30.02 1.71
CA LEU A 269 -7.77 31.37 1.32
C LEU A 269 -8.91 32.21 0.73
N PHE A 270 -9.82 31.59 -0.03
CA PHE A 270 -10.84 32.29 -0.82
C PHE A 270 -12.28 31.96 -0.38
N GLY A 271 -12.43 31.16 0.68
CA GLY A 271 -13.72 30.80 1.26
C GLY A 271 -14.43 29.64 0.55
N ALA A 272 -15.61 29.29 1.08
CA ALA A 272 -16.33 28.07 0.68
C ALA A 272 -16.76 28.07 -0.80
N CYS A 273 -17.21 29.20 -1.34
CA CYS A 273 -17.67 29.27 -2.73
C CYS A 273 -16.55 28.93 -3.73
N ALA A 274 -15.36 29.50 -3.53
CA ALA A 274 -14.19 29.19 -4.36
C ALA A 274 -13.75 27.73 -4.19
N GLY A 275 -13.76 27.23 -2.94
CA GLY A 275 -13.50 25.83 -2.64
C GLY A 275 -14.42 24.85 -3.38
N PHE A 276 -15.74 25.08 -3.29
CA PHE A 276 -16.72 24.25 -4.00
C PHE A 276 -16.61 24.36 -5.51
N ALA A 277 -16.35 25.56 -6.06
CA ALA A 277 -16.14 25.72 -7.49
C ALA A 277 -14.96 24.88 -7.99
N VAL A 278 -13.81 24.93 -7.30
CA VAL A 278 -12.64 24.10 -7.65
C VAL A 278 -12.97 22.62 -7.51
N ALA A 279 -13.61 22.20 -6.42
CA ALA A 279 -13.99 20.79 -6.23
C ALA A 279 -14.92 20.27 -7.33
N ILE A 280 -15.91 21.06 -7.75
CA ILE A 280 -16.81 20.73 -8.86
C ILE A 280 -16.03 20.61 -10.17
N ILE A 281 -15.11 21.53 -10.45
CA ILE A 281 -14.26 21.46 -11.65
C ILE A 281 -13.45 20.15 -11.67
N PHE A 282 -12.82 19.79 -10.55
CA PHE A 282 -12.07 18.53 -10.45
C PHE A 282 -12.97 17.30 -10.67
N LEU A 283 -14.18 17.30 -10.09
CA LEU A 283 -15.16 16.24 -10.31
C LEU A 283 -15.58 16.14 -11.78
N LEU A 284 -15.87 17.27 -12.42
CA LEU A 284 -16.25 17.32 -13.83
C LEU A 284 -15.13 16.83 -14.75
N ILE A 285 -13.88 17.23 -14.50
CA ILE A 285 -12.72 16.74 -15.26
C ILE A 285 -12.58 15.22 -15.10
N SER A 286 -12.73 14.71 -13.87
CA SER A 286 -12.65 13.28 -13.61
C SER A 286 -13.75 12.49 -14.33
N THR A 287 -15.00 12.99 -14.31
CA THR A 287 -16.13 12.35 -15.00
C THR A 287 -16.11 12.54 -16.52
N GLY A 288 -15.56 13.65 -17.00
CA GLY A 288 -15.47 13.96 -18.43
C GLY A 288 -14.55 13.02 -19.19
N ASN A 289 -13.48 12.55 -18.54
CA ASN A 289 -12.58 11.54 -19.10
C ASN A 289 -13.21 10.12 -19.17
N LEU A 290 -14.34 9.87 -18.50
CA LEU A 290 -15.07 8.60 -18.60
C LEU A 290 -16.05 8.55 -19.79
N LEU A 291 -16.34 9.71 -20.40
CA LEU A 291 -17.29 9.87 -21.50
C LEU A 291 -16.61 9.98 -22.89
N LEU A 292 -15.28 9.92 -22.94
CA LEU A 292 -14.45 9.92 -24.16
C LEU A 292 -13.73 8.57 -24.31
#